data_AF-A0A9E2UAT8-F1
#
_entry.id   AF-A0A9E2UAT8-F1
#
_cell.length_a   1.000
_cell.length_b   1.000
_cell.length_c   1.000
_cell.angle_alpha   90.00
_cell.angle_beta   90.00
_cell.angle_gamma   90.00
#
_symmetry.space_group_name_H-M   'P 1'
#
loop_
_entity.id
_entity.type
_entity.pdbx_description
1 polymer ?
#
loop_
_entity_poly.entity_id
_entity_poly.type
_entity_poly.pdbx_seq_one_letter_code
_entity_poly.pdbx_strand_id
1 'polypeptide(L)'
;MSAWPKANHYRVIYADPPWTFSTYSRKGKGRSAEAYYDCMALADIKALPVAEWAADHCVLFLWTTDPLLEKAFEVIRAWGFTYKTVGFYWAKLRKPEPLYDDSNFFTGLGFWTRANPEPCLLATRGNPHRLSANVRKLIVSPRREHSRKPDEVYPRIEALCEGPYLELFARCSQPGWDRWGLDADLRKLGPRRWRAASYPDAPQAAD
;
A
#
# COMPACT_ATOMS: atom_id res chain seq x y z
N MET A 1 20.02 10.55 -10.38
CA MET A 1 19.08 10.11 -11.43
C MET A 1 18.02 9.24 -10.76
N SER A 2 16.80 9.74 -10.52
CA SER A 2 15.75 8.85 -9.99
C SER A 2 15.22 8.03 -11.15
N ALA A 3 15.74 6.81 -11.26
CA ALA A 3 15.37 5.87 -12.29
C ALA A 3 13.93 5.40 -12.01
N TRP A 4 13.09 5.41 -13.03
CA TRP A 4 11.83 4.69 -13.01
C TRP A 4 12.06 3.24 -12.58
N PRO A 5 11.09 2.58 -11.91
CA PRO A 5 11.21 1.18 -11.58
C PRO A 5 11.44 0.36 -12.85
N LYS A 6 12.27 -0.69 -12.74
CA LYS A 6 12.61 -1.56 -13.86
C LYS A 6 11.36 -2.32 -14.32
N ALA A 7 11.15 -2.38 -15.64
CA ALA A 7 10.07 -3.16 -16.23
C ALA A 7 10.27 -4.67 -16.02
N ASN A 8 9.17 -5.39 -15.78
CA ASN A 8 9.09 -6.84 -15.59
C ASN A 8 10.18 -7.41 -14.66
N HIS A 9 10.41 -6.75 -13.52
CA HIS A 9 11.57 -7.05 -12.67
C HIS A 9 11.21 -7.51 -11.26
N TYR A 10 10.20 -6.88 -10.64
CA TYR A 10 9.97 -7.04 -9.20
C TYR A 10 9.07 -8.24 -8.91
N ARG A 11 9.57 -9.17 -8.08
CA ARG A 11 8.79 -10.31 -7.58
C ARG A 11 7.95 -9.94 -6.36
N VAL A 12 8.28 -8.83 -5.71
CA VAL A 12 7.52 -8.29 -4.59
C VAL A 12 7.34 -6.79 -4.78
N ILE A 13 6.11 -6.34 -4.66
CA ILE A 13 5.74 -4.93 -4.60
C ILE A 13 5.04 -4.66 -3.28
N TYR A 14 5.51 -3.67 -2.54
CA TYR A 14 4.94 -3.22 -1.27
C TYR A 14 4.49 -1.77 -1.43
N ALA A 15 3.23 -1.47 -1.12
CA ALA A 15 2.66 -0.16 -1.40
C ALA A 15 1.82 0.36 -0.24
N ASP A 16 2.01 1.65 0.07
CA ASP A 16 1.15 2.44 0.96
C ASP A 16 0.65 3.70 0.22
N PRO A 17 -0.35 3.56 -0.68
CA PRO A 17 -0.79 4.69 -1.49
C PRO A 17 -1.34 5.85 -0.64
N PRO A 18 -1.13 7.11 -1.06
CA PRO A 18 -1.66 8.27 -0.37
C PRO A 18 -3.14 8.45 -0.74
N TRP A 19 -4.01 7.58 -0.23
CA TRP A 19 -5.43 7.55 -0.56
C TRP A 19 -6.14 8.88 -0.22
N THR A 20 -6.88 9.43 -1.17
CA THR A 20 -7.87 10.48 -0.86
C THR A 20 -9.01 9.89 -0.02
N PHE A 21 -9.22 10.41 1.19
CA PHE A 21 -10.22 9.89 2.13
C PHE A 21 -11.39 10.86 2.28
N SER A 22 -12.58 10.44 1.83
CA SER A 22 -13.80 11.23 2.00
C SER A 22 -14.27 11.16 3.46
N THR A 23 -14.30 12.30 4.16
CA THR A 23 -14.81 12.39 5.54
C THR A 23 -16.22 12.96 5.59
N TYR A 24 -17.08 12.45 6.49
CA TYR A 24 -18.46 12.94 6.69
C TYR A 24 -18.57 14.38 7.25
N SER A 25 -17.48 15.04 7.62
CA SER A 25 -17.52 16.43 8.10
C SER A 25 -16.24 17.19 7.80
N ARG A 26 -16.35 18.53 7.75
CA ARG A 26 -15.20 19.44 7.58
C ARG A 26 -14.17 19.30 8.72
N LYS A 27 -14.62 19.00 9.94
CA LYS A 27 -13.74 18.71 11.09
C LYS A 27 -13.01 17.37 10.95
N GLY A 28 -13.63 16.39 10.26
CA GLY A 28 -12.99 15.13 9.88
C GLY A 28 -11.84 15.32 8.90
N LYS A 29 -11.97 16.23 7.92
CA LYS A 29 -10.92 16.52 6.93
C LYS A 29 -9.59 16.93 7.55
N GLY A 30 -9.61 17.77 8.60
CA GLY A 30 -8.40 18.20 9.32
C GLY A 30 -7.69 17.08 10.12
N ARG A 31 -8.27 15.88 10.18
CA ARG A 31 -7.68 14.67 10.81
C ARG A 31 -7.42 13.56 9.80
N SER A 32 -7.64 13.81 8.50
CA SER A 32 -7.41 12.86 7.42
C SER A 32 -5.99 12.95 6.88
N ALA A 33 -5.59 12.00 6.03
CA ALA A 33 -4.30 11.99 5.36
C ALA A 33 -3.97 13.32 4.65
N GLU A 34 -4.98 13.99 4.09
CA GLU A 34 -4.87 15.26 3.37
C GLU A 34 -4.31 16.40 4.22
N ALA A 35 -4.39 16.31 5.55
CA ALA A 35 -3.83 17.31 6.45
C ALA A 35 -2.30 17.20 6.61
N TYR A 36 -1.69 16.10 6.12
CA TYR A 36 -0.28 15.78 6.35
C TYR A 36 0.53 15.58 5.06
N TYR A 37 -0.11 15.26 3.93
CA TYR A 37 0.53 15.11 2.61
C TYR A 37 -0.49 15.17 1.46
N ASP A 38 -0.03 15.49 0.25
CA ASP A 38 -0.85 15.49 -0.95
C ASP A 38 -1.38 14.08 -1.23
N CYS A 39 -2.70 13.92 -1.24
CA CYS A 39 -3.36 12.66 -1.55
C CYS A 39 -3.59 12.52 -3.06
N MET A 40 -3.59 11.28 -3.55
CA MET A 40 -3.90 10.95 -4.93
C MET A 40 -5.36 10.54 -5.08
N ALA A 41 -5.99 10.97 -6.18
CA ALA A 41 -7.31 10.47 -6.55
C ALA A 41 -7.21 8.98 -6.89
N LEU A 42 -8.29 8.23 -6.66
CA LEU A 42 -8.32 6.79 -6.93
C LEU A 42 -7.95 6.46 -8.39
N ALA A 43 -8.42 7.29 -9.34
CA ALA A 43 -8.10 7.12 -10.76
C ALA A 43 -6.59 7.21 -11.02
N ASP A 44 -5.89 8.15 -10.38
CA ASP A 44 -4.44 8.34 -10.55
C ASP A 44 -3.66 7.17 -9.92
N ILE A 45 -4.11 6.66 -8.76
CA ILE A 45 -3.51 5.46 -8.15
C ILE A 45 -3.66 4.25 -9.09
N LYS A 46 -4.86 4.04 -9.65
CA LYS A 46 -5.13 2.94 -10.60
C LYS A 46 -4.31 3.07 -11.88
N ALA A 47 -4.01 4.29 -12.32
CA ALA A 47 -3.26 4.57 -13.55
C ALA A 47 -1.74 4.38 -13.43
N LEU A 48 -1.20 4.08 -12.24
CA LEU A 48 0.22 3.78 -12.09
C LEU A 48 0.58 2.52 -12.89
N PRO A 49 1.72 2.50 -13.62
CA PRO A 49 2.13 1.36 -14.43
C PRO A 49 2.77 0.24 -13.59
N VAL A 50 2.18 -0.09 -12.44
CA VAL A 50 2.67 -1.13 -11.53
C VAL A 50 2.69 -2.50 -12.21
N ALA A 51 1.74 -2.77 -13.11
CA ALA A 51 1.71 -3.98 -13.92
C ALA A 51 2.93 -4.12 -14.84
N GLU A 52 3.49 -3.01 -15.31
CA GLU A 52 4.69 -3.00 -16.16
C GLU A 52 5.96 -3.29 -15.36
N TRP A 53 5.97 -2.96 -14.07
CA TRP A 53 7.12 -3.18 -13.18
C TRP A 53 7.14 -4.58 -12.55
N ALA A 54 5.96 -5.15 -12.32
CA ALA A 54 5.78 -6.46 -11.73
C ALA A 54 6.30 -7.57 -12.66
N ALA A 55 7.08 -8.50 -12.10
CA ALA A 55 7.43 -9.75 -12.76
C ALA A 55 6.18 -10.61 -13.07
N ASP A 56 6.31 -11.59 -13.97
CA ASP A 56 5.23 -12.54 -14.31
C ASP A 56 4.65 -13.28 -13.08
N HIS A 57 5.49 -13.51 -12.08
CA HIS A 57 5.12 -14.10 -10.80
C HIS A 57 5.49 -13.13 -9.68
N CYS A 58 4.49 -12.41 -9.20
CA CYS A 58 4.68 -11.28 -8.30
C CYS A 58 3.68 -11.30 -7.15
N VAL A 59 4.13 -10.89 -5.96
CA VAL A 59 3.29 -10.66 -4.79
C VAL A 59 3.16 -9.15 -4.56
N LEU A 60 1.92 -8.69 -4.41
CA LEU A 60 1.60 -7.33 -4.01
C LEU A 60 1.14 -7.31 -2.55
N PHE A 61 1.80 -6.49 -1.74
CA PHE A 61 1.38 -6.10 -0.40
C PHE A 61 0.85 -4.66 -0.44
N LEU A 62 -0.43 -4.47 -0.13
CA LEU A 62 -1.11 -3.18 -0.27
C LEU A 62 -1.75 -2.76 1.05
N TRP A 63 -1.24 -1.69 1.66
CA TRP A 63 -1.89 -1.07 2.82
C TRP A 63 -3.18 -0.36 2.42
N THR A 64 -4.20 -0.53 3.25
CA THR A 64 -5.46 0.19 3.15
C THR A 64 -6.06 0.39 4.55
N THR A 65 -7.22 1.03 4.59
CA THR A 65 -8.07 1.13 5.80
C THR A 65 -9.41 0.50 5.50
N ASP A 66 -10.14 0.05 6.53
CA ASP A 66 -11.41 -0.67 6.34
C ASP A 66 -12.40 0.07 5.41
N PRO A 67 -12.59 1.41 5.52
CA PRO A 67 -13.51 2.13 4.64
C PRO A 67 -13.06 2.22 3.17
N LEU A 68 -11.81 1.87 2.88
CA LEU A 68 -11.21 1.90 1.55
C LEU A 68 -11.01 0.51 0.95
N LEU A 69 -11.51 -0.55 1.58
CA LEU A 69 -11.32 -1.93 1.11
C LEU A 69 -11.83 -2.15 -0.32
N GLU A 70 -13.04 -1.67 -0.65
CA GLU A 70 -13.60 -1.79 -2.00
C GLU A 70 -12.70 -1.14 -3.05
N LYS A 71 -12.22 0.08 -2.77
CA LYS A 71 -11.29 0.83 -3.63
C LYS A 71 -9.93 0.15 -3.72
N ALA A 72 -9.44 -0.44 -2.64
CA ALA A 72 -8.19 -1.20 -2.65
C ALA A 72 -8.29 -2.43 -3.56
N PHE A 73 -9.44 -3.13 -3.57
CA PHE A 73 -9.67 -4.22 -4.51
C PHE A 73 -9.72 -3.76 -5.96
N GLU A 74 -10.26 -2.56 -6.24
CA GLU A 74 -10.16 -1.96 -7.57
C GLU A 74 -8.72 -1.68 -7.99
N VAL A 75 -7.88 -1.17 -7.09
CA VAL A 75 -6.45 -0.92 -7.36
C VAL A 75 -5.71 -2.22 -7.63
N ILE A 76 -5.94 -3.25 -6.80
CA ILE A 76 -5.36 -4.59 -7.00
C ILE A 76 -5.67 -5.11 -8.42
N ARG A 77 -6.94 -5.01 -8.86
CA ARG A 77 -7.34 -5.42 -10.21
C ARG A 77 -6.70 -4.56 -11.30
N ALA A 78 -6.71 -3.23 -11.12
CA ALA A 78 -6.14 -2.30 -12.11
C ALA A 78 -4.63 -2.52 -12.33
N TRP A 79 -3.90 -2.91 -11.28
CA TRP A 79 -2.48 -3.25 -11.35
C TRP A 79 -2.20 -4.68 -11.84
N GLY A 80 -3.23 -5.44 -12.23
CA GLY A 80 -3.07 -6.78 -12.79
C GLY A 80 -2.85 -7.89 -11.76
N PHE A 81 -3.25 -7.68 -10.51
CA PHE A 81 -3.16 -8.67 -9.43
C PHE A 81 -4.53 -9.25 -9.06
N THR A 82 -4.52 -10.44 -8.47
CA THR A 82 -5.69 -11.08 -7.87
C THR A 82 -5.55 -11.11 -6.36
N TYR A 83 -6.50 -10.53 -5.63
CA TYR A 83 -6.54 -10.59 -4.17
C TYR A 83 -6.57 -12.04 -3.68
N LYS A 84 -5.83 -12.34 -2.60
CA LYS A 84 -5.76 -13.67 -1.99
C LYS A 84 -6.19 -13.69 -0.54
N THR A 85 -5.66 -12.78 0.27
CA THR A 85 -5.89 -12.73 1.72
C THR A 85 -5.42 -11.40 2.27
N VAL A 86 -5.73 -11.09 3.52
CA VAL A 86 -4.91 -10.16 4.30
C VAL A 86 -3.54 -10.80 4.56
N GLY A 87 -2.46 -10.11 4.17
CA GLY A 87 -1.09 -10.51 4.43
C GLY A 87 -0.67 -10.17 5.86
N PHE A 88 -0.97 -8.94 6.31
CA PHE A 88 -0.71 -8.51 7.68
C PHE A 88 -1.86 -7.71 8.27
N TYR A 89 -2.07 -7.87 9.57
CA TYR A 89 -2.86 -6.94 10.37
C TYR A 89 -1.93 -6.21 11.33
N TRP A 90 -1.96 -4.89 11.32
CA TRP A 90 -1.24 -4.09 12.30
C TRP A 90 -2.17 -3.67 13.42
N ALA A 91 -2.09 -4.38 14.53
CA ALA A 91 -2.72 -3.99 15.78
C ALA A 91 -1.86 -2.93 16.47
N LYS A 92 -2.40 -1.71 16.54
CA LYS A 92 -1.68 -0.52 16.96
C LYS A 92 -1.68 -0.38 18.48
N LEU A 93 -0.50 -0.24 19.08
CA LEU A 93 -0.36 0.15 20.47
C LEU A 93 -0.22 1.68 20.60
N ARG A 94 -0.53 2.21 21.79
CA ARG A 94 -0.28 3.61 22.16
C ARG A 94 1.18 3.81 22.54
N LYS A 95 1.72 2.88 23.34
CA LYS A 95 3.10 2.89 23.83
C LYS A 95 3.73 1.50 23.65
N PRO A 96 5.07 1.42 23.49
CA PRO A 96 5.76 0.15 23.60
C PRO A 96 5.63 -0.36 25.03
N GLU A 97 4.98 -1.51 25.23
CA GLU A 97 4.86 -2.15 26.55
C GLU A 97 5.09 -3.66 26.43
N PRO A 98 5.74 -4.28 27.44
CA PRO A 98 6.09 -5.70 27.42
C PRO A 98 4.91 -6.64 27.65
N LEU A 99 3.80 -6.15 28.21
CA LEU A 99 2.59 -6.93 28.49
C LEU A 99 1.40 -6.31 27.77
N TYR A 100 0.58 -7.17 27.16
CA TYR A 100 -0.62 -6.74 26.46
C TYR A 100 -1.75 -6.50 27.48
N ASP A 101 -2.11 -5.23 27.63
CA ASP A 101 -3.38 -4.80 28.21
C ASP A 101 -4.22 -4.20 27.07
N ASP A 102 -5.52 -4.53 27.05
CA ASP A 102 -6.50 -3.98 26.12
C ASP A 102 -6.49 -2.45 26.13
N SER A 103 -6.18 -1.84 27.27
CA SER A 103 -6.08 -0.38 27.42
C SER A 103 -4.95 0.25 26.59
N ASN A 104 -3.90 -0.52 26.27
CA ASN A 104 -2.76 -0.03 25.47
C ASN A 104 -3.05 -0.06 23.96
N PHE A 105 -4.09 -0.75 23.48
CA PHE A 105 -4.46 -0.66 22.08
C PHE A 105 -4.95 0.75 21.73
N PHE A 106 -4.42 1.29 20.63
CA PHE A 106 -4.89 2.55 20.09
C PHE A 106 -6.34 2.39 19.62
N THR A 107 -7.17 3.37 19.96
CA THR A 107 -8.58 3.39 19.59
C THR A 107 -8.80 4.48 18.54
N GLY A 108 -8.82 4.08 17.26
CA GLY A 108 -9.17 4.97 16.15
C GLY A 108 -10.64 5.34 16.17
N LEU A 109 -10.99 6.47 15.55
CA LEU A 109 -12.37 6.97 15.56
C LEU A 109 -13.35 5.96 14.96
N GLY A 110 -13.00 5.45 13.78
CA GLY A 110 -13.87 4.62 12.94
C GLY A 110 -15.17 5.31 12.54
N PHE A 111 -16.02 4.59 11.82
CA PHE A 111 -17.34 5.11 11.39
C PHE A 111 -18.50 4.40 12.10
N TRP A 112 -18.43 3.07 12.21
CA TRP A 112 -19.44 2.25 12.87
C TRP A 112 -18.92 1.66 14.18
N THR A 113 -17.71 1.11 14.17
CA THR A 113 -16.97 0.65 15.35
C THR A 113 -15.65 1.40 15.45
N ARG A 114 -14.97 1.33 16.60
CA ARG A 114 -13.64 1.93 16.78
C ARG A 114 -12.60 1.23 15.91
N ALA A 115 -11.73 2.00 15.27
CA ALA A 115 -10.79 1.47 14.27
C ALA A 115 -9.46 1.01 14.90
N ASN A 116 -9.18 -0.28 14.80
CA ASN A 116 -7.91 -1.01 15.03
C ASN A 116 -8.26 -2.49 14.73
N PRO A 117 -7.50 -3.27 13.94
CA PRO A 117 -6.20 -3.02 13.29
C PRO A 117 -6.27 -2.36 11.91
N GLU A 118 -5.12 -2.01 11.33
CA GLU A 118 -5.00 -1.67 9.90
C GLU A 118 -4.60 -2.90 9.07
N PRO A 119 -5.29 -3.17 7.93
CA PRO A 119 -4.95 -4.29 7.06
C PRO A 119 -3.89 -3.94 6.00
N CYS A 120 -2.98 -4.87 5.75
CA CYS A 120 -2.13 -4.96 4.57
C CYS A 120 -2.59 -6.17 3.73
N LEU A 121 -3.21 -5.90 2.59
CA LEU A 121 -3.74 -6.93 1.69
C LEU A 121 -2.60 -7.62 0.95
N LEU A 122 -2.74 -8.92 0.70
CA LEU A 122 -1.85 -9.72 -0.14
C LEU A 122 -2.62 -10.14 -1.39
N ALA A 123 -2.05 -9.79 -2.55
CA ALA A 123 -2.53 -10.17 -3.86
C ALA A 123 -1.37 -10.77 -4.67
N THR A 124 -1.69 -11.56 -5.69
CA THR A 124 -0.68 -12.21 -6.54
C THR A 124 -0.96 -12.02 -8.02
N ARG A 125 0.11 -11.98 -8.82
CA ARG A 125 0.11 -12.13 -10.27
C ARG A 125 0.82 -13.42 -10.62
N GLY A 126 0.26 -14.22 -11.52
CA GLY A 126 0.79 -15.55 -11.86
C GLY A 126 0.83 -16.48 -10.64
N ASN A 127 1.91 -17.26 -10.50
CA ASN A 127 2.09 -18.26 -9.45
C ASN A 127 3.40 -18.04 -8.66
N PRO A 128 3.49 -16.99 -7.82
CA PRO A 128 4.68 -16.71 -7.04
C PRO A 128 4.94 -17.78 -5.98
N HIS A 129 6.21 -18.12 -5.78
CA HIS A 129 6.64 -19.11 -4.81
C HIS A 129 6.67 -18.53 -3.38
N ARG A 130 6.08 -19.26 -2.42
CA ARG A 130 6.11 -18.92 -1.00
C ARG A 130 7.29 -19.59 -0.32
N LEU A 131 8.21 -18.80 0.25
CA LEU A 131 9.41 -19.31 0.93
C LEU A 131 9.12 -19.93 2.30
N SER A 132 8.17 -19.36 3.05
CA SER A 132 7.85 -19.85 4.39
C SER A 132 6.35 -19.84 4.69
N ALA A 133 5.87 -20.88 5.39
CA ALA A 133 4.50 -20.98 5.87
C ALA A 133 4.31 -20.46 7.31
N ASN A 134 5.39 -20.13 8.04
CA ASN A 134 5.33 -19.77 9.46
C ASN A 134 5.31 -18.25 9.73
N VAL A 135 5.33 -17.42 8.69
CA VAL A 135 5.23 -15.96 8.81
C VAL A 135 3.85 -15.59 9.35
N ARG A 136 3.82 -14.99 10.55
CA ARG A 136 2.57 -14.62 11.22
C ARG A 136 1.97 -13.36 10.60
N LYS A 137 0.64 -13.31 10.50
CA LYS A 137 -0.10 -12.15 9.96
C LYS A 137 -0.19 -10.99 10.95
N LEU A 138 -0.33 -11.27 12.25
CA LEU A 138 -0.53 -10.24 13.26
C LEU A 138 0.79 -9.55 13.61
N ILE A 139 0.83 -8.23 13.45
CA ILE A 139 1.89 -7.34 13.90
C ILE A 139 1.32 -6.50 15.04
N VAL A 140 1.93 -6.57 16.21
CA VAL A 140 1.54 -5.76 17.36
C VAL A 140 2.68 -4.80 17.70
N SER A 141 2.48 -3.52 17.42
CA SER A 141 3.55 -2.51 17.62
C SER A 141 2.97 -1.11 17.80
N PRO A 142 3.70 -0.20 18.49
CA PRO A 142 3.22 1.15 18.73
C PRO A 142 3.13 1.97 17.46
N ARG A 143 2.17 2.89 17.43
CA ARG A 143 2.10 3.94 16.41
C ARG A 143 3.32 4.84 16.51
N ARG A 144 3.80 5.29 15.35
CA ARG A 144 4.89 6.25 15.22
C ARG A 144 4.38 7.51 14.52
N GLU A 145 5.24 8.16 13.75
CA GLU A 145 4.87 9.32 12.94
C GLU A 145 3.65 9.01 12.05
N HIS A 146 2.85 10.04 11.73
CA HIS A 146 1.57 9.87 11.05
C HIS A 146 1.69 9.00 9.79
N SER A 147 0.97 7.87 9.72
CA SER A 147 0.96 6.93 8.59
C SER A 147 2.27 6.16 8.33
N ARG A 148 3.27 6.22 9.23
CA ARG A 148 4.44 5.32 9.16
C ARG A 148 4.03 3.89 9.55
N LYS A 149 4.18 2.97 8.62
CA LYS A 149 3.91 1.53 8.80
C LYS A 149 4.99 0.86 9.68
N PRO A 150 4.73 -0.31 10.29
CA PRO A 150 5.70 -0.94 11.19
C PRO A 150 6.88 -1.54 10.42
N ASP A 151 8.11 -1.32 10.90
CA ASP A 151 9.33 -1.80 10.22
C ASP A 151 9.41 -3.34 10.19
N GLU A 152 8.69 -4.02 11.08
CA GLU A 152 8.62 -5.49 11.14
C GLU A 152 8.03 -6.13 9.85
N VAL A 153 7.39 -5.33 9.00
CA VAL A 153 6.82 -5.80 7.74
C VAL A 153 7.91 -6.26 6.78
N TYR A 154 9.02 -5.53 6.68
CA TYR A 154 10.11 -5.84 5.74
C TYR A 154 10.71 -7.24 5.97
N PRO A 155 11.23 -7.59 7.18
CA PRO A 155 11.78 -8.92 7.40
C PRO A 155 10.73 -10.02 7.30
N ARG A 156 9.45 -9.74 7.58
CA ARG A 156 8.36 -10.71 7.37
C ARG A 156 8.08 -10.96 5.90
N ILE A 157 8.12 -9.93 5.05
CA ILE A 157 8.00 -10.07 3.59
C ILE A 157 9.20 -10.83 3.03
N GLU A 158 10.42 -10.46 3.42
CA GLU A 158 11.66 -11.11 2.98
C GLU A 158 11.72 -12.60 3.39
N ALA A 159 11.14 -12.95 4.55
CA ALA A 159 10.99 -14.34 4.97
C ALA A 159 9.90 -15.10 4.19
N LEU A 160 8.90 -14.40 3.63
CA LEU A 160 7.75 -14.99 2.94
C LEU A 160 7.98 -15.15 1.44
N CYS A 161 8.69 -14.21 0.82
CA CYS A 161 8.81 -14.05 -0.63
C CYS A 161 10.24 -13.69 -1.01
N GLU A 162 10.71 -14.23 -2.13
CA GLU A 162 12.00 -13.85 -2.72
C GLU A 162 11.84 -12.54 -3.51
N GLY A 163 12.81 -11.63 -3.39
CA GLY A 163 12.90 -10.42 -4.20
C GLY A 163 13.23 -10.70 -5.68
N PRO A 164 13.45 -9.67 -6.52
CA PRO A 164 13.69 -8.26 -6.15
C PRO A 164 12.46 -7.54 -5.58
N TYR A 165 12.71 -6.57 -4.70
CA TYR A 165 11.68 -5.85 -3.93
C TYR A 165 11.55 -4.38 -4.37
N LEU A 166 10.31 -3.91 -4.51
CA LEU A 166 9.97 -2.50 -4.76
C LEU A 166 9.01 -1.97 -3.69
N GLU A 167 9.35 -0.84 -3.09
CA GLU A 167 8.43 -0.07 -2.24
C GLU A 167 7.89 1.16 -2.97
N LEU A 168 6.56 1.24 -3.09
CA LEU A 168 5.84 2.40 -3.61
C LEU A 168 5.43 3.32 -2.46
N PHE A 169 5.65 4.62 -2.65
CA PHE A 169 5.40 5.70 -1.69
C PHE A 169 6.27 5.60 -0.43
N ALA A 170 7.47 5.03 -0.57
CA ALA A 170 8.43 4.84 0.51
C ALA A 170 8.85 6.17 1.14
N ARG A 171 8.80 6.24 2.47
CA ARG A 171 9.23 7.43 3.23
C ARG A 171 10.69 7.40 3.61
N CYS A 172 11.24 6.20 3.76
CA CYS A 172 12.63 5.93 4.07
C CYS A 172 13.16 4.89 3.09
N SER A 173 14.48 4.84 2.91
CA SER A 173 15.12 3.75 2.19
C SER A 173 15.23 2.52 3.09
N GLN A 174 14.90 1.35 2.54
CA GLN A 174 15.17 0.06 3.16
C GLN A 174 16.30 -0.65 2.37
N PRO A 175 17.37 -1.12 3.03
CA PRO A 175 18.44 -1.86 2.36
C PRO A 175 17.88 -3.06 1.57
N GLY A 176 18.31 -3.21 0.31
CA GLY A 176 17.84 -4.28 -0.57
C GLY A 176 16.49 -4.02 -1.27
N TRP A 177 15.86 -2.87 -1.02
CA TRP A 177 14.60 -2.47 -1.66
C TRP A 177 14.81 -1.28 -2.59
N ASP A 178 14.30 -1.41 -3.82
CA ASP A 178 14.10 -0.24 -4.68
C ASP A 178 12.91 0.56 -4.16
N ARG A 179 12.89 1.86 -4.44
CA ARG A 179 11.81 2.76 -4.00
C ARG A 179 11.33 3.68 -5.11
N TRP A 180 10.05 4.05 -5.05
CA TRP A 180 9.45 5.02 -5.95
C TRP A 180 8.35 5.82 -5.24
N GLY A 181 8.16 7.10 -5.60
CA GLY A 181 6.92 7.82 -5.28
C GLY A 181 6.95 8.74 -4.06
N LEU A 182 8.11 9.26 -3.63
CA LEU A 182 8.14 10.43 -2.74
C LEU A 182 8.43 11.71 -3.56
N ASP A 183 7.58 12.73 -3.38
CA ASP A 183 7.66 14.15 -3.78
C ASP A 183 8.51 14.56 -5.01
N ALA A 184 9.80 14.23 -5.05
CA ALA A 184 10.68 14.50 -6.21
C ALA A 184 10.30 13.69 -7.46
N ASP A 185 9.76 12.47 -7.31
CA ASP A 185 9.35 11.63 -8.45
C ASP A 185 7.93 11.97 -8.90
N LEU A 186 7.03 12.26 -7.95
CA LEU A 186 5.65 12.65 -8.23
C LEU A 186 5.57 14.04 -8.89
N ARG A 187 6.41 15.00 -8.49
CA ARG A 187 6.47 16.35 -9.12
C ARG A 187 7.02 16.34 -10.53
N LYS A 188 7.91 15.40 -10.89
CA LYS A 188 8.44 15.22 -12.26
C LYS A 188 7.39 14.71 -13.24
N LEU A 189 6.32 14.10 -12.74
CA LEU A 189 5.19 13.68 -13.55
C LEU A 189 4.33 14.88 -13.93
N GLY A 190 4.27 15.96 -13.14
CA GLY A 190 3.42 17.11 -13.45
C GLY A 190 1.91 16.78 -13.48
N PRO A 191 1.03 17.79 -13.39
CA PRO A 191 -0.41 17.55 -13.23
C PRO A 191 -1.10 16.90 -14.45
N ARG A 192 -0.43 16.83 -15.62
CA ARG A 192 -1.02 16.38 -16.89
C ARG A 192 -0.42 15.09 -17.47
N ARG A 193 0.63 14.53 -16.87
CA ARG A 193 1.36 13.38 -17.43
C ARG A 193 0.93 12.04 -16.82
N TRP A 194 0.06 12.07 -15.81
CA TRP A 194 -0.73 10.92 -15.37
C TRP A 194 -1.70 10.40 -16.44
N ARG A 195 -2.11 11.25 -17.39
CA ARG A 195 -3.15 10.94 -18.41
C ARG A 195 -2.62 10.55 -19.79
N ALA A 196 -1.31 10.67 -20.06
CA ALA A 196 -0.83 10.83 -21.44
C ALA A 196 0.20 9.79 -21.93
N ALA A 197 0.62 8.83 -21.11
CA ALA A 197 1.46 7.73 -21.59
C ALA A 197 0.58 6.50 -21.91
N SER A 198 0.08 6.49 -23.15
CA SER A 198 -0.40 5.32 -23.91
C SER A 198 -1.58 4.49 -23.36
N TYR A 199 -2.80 4.95 -23.63
CA TYR A 199 -3.89 4.01 -23.97
C TYR A 199 -3.70 3.57 -25.44
N PRO A 200 -3.40 2.30 -25.75
CA PRO A 200 -4.00 1.71 -26.95
C PRO A 200 -5.50 1.57 -26.67
N ASP A 201 -6.31 2.01 -27.63
CA ASP A 201 -7.76 2.18 -27.52
C ASP A 201 -8.45 1.06 -26.72
N ALA A 202 -9.07 1.44 -25.60
CA ALA A 202 -10.06 0.58 -24.97
C ALA A 202 -11.21 0.38 -25.98
N PRO A 203 -11.70 -0.85 -26.22
CA PRO A 203 -12.77 -1.09 -27.17
C PRO A 203 -13.99 -0.25 -26.76
N GLN A 204 -14.49 0.55 -27.70
CA GLN A 204 -15.74 1.28 -27.55
C GLN A 204 -16.83 0.25 -27.26
N ALA A 205 -17.59 0.48 -26.18
CA ALA A 205 -18.82 -0.26 -25.95
C ALA A 205 -19.75 0.00 -27.14
N ALA A 206 -20.14 -1.07 -27.83
CA ALA A 206 -21.17 -1.02 -28.84
C ALA A 206 -22.53 -0.81 -28.14
N ASP A 207 -23.28 0.17 -28.62
CA ASP A 207 -24.73 0.25 -28.42
C ASP A 207 -25.45 -0.76 -29.32
#